data_AF-A0A2M8W2Y1-F1
#
_entry.id   AF-A0A2M8W2Y1-F1
#
_cell.length_a   1.000
_cell.length_b   1.000
_cell.length_c   1.000
_cell.angle_alpha   90.00
_cell.angle_beta   90.00
_cell.angle_gamma   90.00
#
_symmetry.space_group_name_H-M   'P 1'
#
loop_
_entity.id
_entity.type
_entity.pdbx_description
1 polymer ?
#
loop_
_entity_poly.entity_id
_entity_poly.type
_entity_poly.pdbx_seq_one_letter_code
_entity_poly.pdbx_strand_id
1 'polypeptide(L)' 'MSLRPDNTLISNREMLAELLAMPFRMTAGLLKNFATNTARAQALREIAAIPEETLRAKGLTRADLITMTFRHDG' A
#
# COMPACT_ATOMS: atom_id res chain seq x y z
N MET A 1 -21.81 -30.62 -37.01
CA MET A 1 -20.77 -29.78 -36.38
C MET A 1 -21.21 -29.54 -34.95
N SER A 2 -20.62 -30.25 -33.98
CA SER A 2 -21.03 -30.20 -32.57
C SER A 2 -20.65 -28.83 -31.98
N LEU A 3 -21.65 -28.04 -31.59
CA LEU A 3 -21.47 -26.82 -30.80
C LEU A 3 -20.91 -27.24 -29.43
N ARG A 4 -19.59 -27.18 -29.27
CA ARG A 4 -18.97 -27.21 -27.94
C ARG A 4 -19.42 -25.92 -27.23
N PRO A 5 -20.14 -25.99 -26.09
CA PRO A 5 -20.37 -24.79 -25.31
C PRO A 5 -19.00 -24.31 -24.83
N ASP A 6 -18.62 -23.13 -25.30
CA ASP A 6 -17.43 -22.44 -24.84
C ASP A 6 -17.72 -21.98 -23.41
N ASN A 7 -17.21 -22.72 -22.42
CA ASN A 7 -17.46 -22.50 -20.99
C ASN A 7 -16.61 -21.32 -20.44
N THR A 8 -16.34 -20.32 -21.28
CA THR A 8 -15.65 -19.06 -20.93
C THR A 8 -16.62 -18.01 -20.38
N LEU A 9 -17.91 -18.35 -20.23
CA LEU A 9 -18.89 -17.53 -19.55
C LEU A 9 -18.74 -17.71 -18.05
N ILE A 10 -18.21 -16.68 -17.36
CA ILE A 10 -18.39 -16.53 -15.91
C ILE A 10 -19.88 -16.78 -15.62
N SER A 11 -20.19 -17.70 -14.72
CA SER A 11 -21.58 -17.98 -14.41
C SER A 11 -22.21 -16.73 -13.79
N ASN A 12 -23.51 -16.49 -14.04
CA ASN A 12 -24.22 -15.35 -13.43
C ASN A 12 -24.02 -15.29 -11.90
N ARG A 13 -23.83 -16.45 -11.26
CA ARG A 13 -23.53 -16.57 -9.83
C ARG A 13 -22.14 -16.03 -9.45
N GLU A 14 -21.12 -16.33 -10.24
CA GLU A 14 -19.76 -15.80 -10.04
C GLU A 14 -19.70 -14.28 -10.30
N MET A 15 -20.44 -13.81 -11.31
CA MET A 15 -20.57 -12.38 -11.58
C MET A 15 -21.26 -11.65 -10.42
N LEU A 16 -22.34 -12.19 -9.88
CA LEU A 16 -23.02 -11.62 -8.72
C LEU A 16 -22.13 -11.62 -7.47
N ALA A 17 -21.36 -12.69 -7.24
CA ALA A 17 -20.43 -12.75 -6.13
C ALA A 17 -19.33 -11.68 -6.25
N GLU A 18 -18.77 -11.48 -7.46
CA GLU A 18 -17.76 -10.45 -7.70
C GLU A 18 -18.34 -9.04 -7.58
N LEU A 19 -19.53 -8.79 -8.11
CA LEU A 19 -20.23 -7.50 -7.98
C LEU A 19 -20.53 -7.13 -6.53
N LEU A 20 -20.91 -8.12 -5.71
CA LEU A 20 -21.12 -7.91 -4.28
C LEU A 20 -19.81 -7.73 -3.51
N ALA A 21 -18.74 -8.44 -3.89
CA ALA A 21 -17.45 -8.38 -3.19
C ALA A 21 -16.61 -7.13 -3.55
N MET A 22 -16.71 -6.63 -4.77
CA MET A 22 -15.96 -5.49 -5.28
C MET A 22 -16.03 -4.23 -4.38
N PRO A 23 -17.22 -3.76 -3.93
CA PRO A 23 -17.29 -2.58 -3.05
C PRO A 23 -16.57 -2.81 -1.73
N PHE A 24 -16.71 -3.99 -1.11
CA PHE A 24 -16.01 -4.30 0.15
C PHE A 24 -14.49 -4.37 -0.04
N ARG A 25 -14.01 -4.95 -1.15
CA ARG A 25 -12.58 -4.96 -1.49
C ARG A 25 -12.04 -3.54 -1.67
N MET A 26 -12.79 -2.67 -2.32
CA MET A 26 -12.43 -1.26 -2.48
C MET A 26 -12.37 -0.54 -1.13
N THR A 27 -13.39 -0.69 -0.28
CA THR A 27 -13.41 -0.09 1.07
C THR A 27 -12.28 -0.62 1.94
N ALA A 28 -11.99 -1.93 1.90
CA ALA A 28 -10.86 -2.52 2.62
C ALA A 28 -9.52 -1.97 2.12
N GLY A 29 -9.38 -1.78 0.80
CA GLY A 29 -8.21 -1.13 0.21
C GLY A 29 -8.05 0.33 0.65
N LEU A 30 -9.14 1.08 0.72
CA LEU A 30 -9.15 2.46 1.23
C LEU A 30 -8.78 2.52 2.71
N LEU A 31 -9.38 1.68 3.55
CA LEU A 31 -9.06 1.60 4.98
C LEU A 31 -7.61 1.21 5.21
N LYS A 32 -7.10 0.24 4.45
CA LYS A 32 -5.68 -0.12 4.46
C LYS A 32 -4.81 1.06 4.07
N ASN A 33 -5.14 1.76 2.99
CA ASN A 33 -4.39 2.93 2.56
C ASN A 33 -4.41 4.04 3.62
N PHE A 34 -5.54 4.34 4.23
CA PHE A 34 -5.63 5.28 5.36
C PHE A 34 -4.78 4.84 6.56
N ALA A 35 -4.84 3.55 6.94
CA ALA A 35 -4.04 3.00 8.02
C ALA A 35 -2.53 3.00 7.72
N THR A 36 -2.14 2.90 6.45
CA THR A 36 -0.73 2.95 6.01
C THR A 36 -0.26 4.35 5.62
N ASN A 37 -1.18 5.31 5.42
CA ASN A 37 -0.87 6.69 5.10
C ASN A 37 -0.89 7.56 6.36
N THR A 38 -0.24 7.06 7.40
CA THR A 38 0.00 7.81 8.63
C THR A 38 1.10 8.82 8.40
N ALA A 39 1.08 9.93 9.16
CA ALA A 39 2.16 10.93 9.16
C ALA A 39 3.54 10.27 9.38
N ARG A 40 3.59 9.21 10.20
CA ARG A 40 4.78 8.39 10.43
C ARG A 40 5.28 7.64 9.19
N ALA A 41 4.38 7.01 8.44
CA ALA A 41 4.74 6.33 7.19
C ALA A 41 5.16 7.31 6.08
N GLN A 42 4.61 8.52 6.09
CA GLN A 42 5.04 9.59 5.18
C GLN A 42 6.43 10.12 5.56
N ALA A 43 6.67 10.40 6.84
CA ALA A 43 7.98 10.80 7.34
C ALA A 43 9.06 9.73 7.03
N LEU A 44 8.76 8.44 7.20
CA LEU A 44 9.68 7.37 6.81
C LEU A 44 9.97 7.34 5.29
N ARG A 45 8.98 7.62 4.44
CA ARG A 45 9.18 7.74 2.99
C ARG A 45 10.08 8.91 2.64
N GLU A 46 9.91 10.05 3.31
CA GLU A 46 10.75 11.22 3.12
C GLU A 46 12.20 10.96 3.56
N ILE A 47 12.41 10.31 4.72
CA ILE A 47 13.74 9.91 5.19
C ILE A 47 14.41 8.90 4.23
N ALA A 48 13.62 7.96 3.68
CA ALA A 48 14.11 6.99 2.72
C ALA A 48 14.50 7.63 1.37
N ALA A 49 13.83 8.72 0.98
CA ALA A 49 14.12 9.45 -0.25
C ALA A 49 15.41 10.28 -0.18
N ILE A 50 15.97 10.52 1.03
CA ILE A 50 17.24 11.24 1.19
C ILE A 50 18.41 10.36 0.70
N PRO A 51 19.23 10.81 -0.26
CA PRO A 51 20.39 10.06 -0.72
C PRO A 51 21.42 9.80 0.40
N GLU A 52 22.03 8.61 0.42
CA GLU A 52 23.05 8.24 1.42
C GLU A 52 24.27 9.16 1.41
N GLU A 53 24.66 9.66 0.23
CA GLU A 53 25.73 10.66 0.08
C GLU A 53 25.43 11.95 0.84
N THR A 54 24.15 12.37 0.87
CA THR A 54 23.71 13.58 1.59
C THR A 54 23.73 13.35 3.09
N LEU A 55 23.39 12.14 3.54
CA LEU A 55 23.47 11.75 4.96
C LEU A 55 24.93 11.71 5.42
N ARG A 56 25.81 11.08 4.64
CA ARG A 56 27.25 11.00 4.91
C ARG A 56 27.92 12.37 4.92
N ALA A 57 27.56 13.26 4.00
CA ALA A 57 28.07 14.64 3.98
C ALA A 57 27.72 15.41 5.27
N LYS A 58 26.60 15.06 5.91
CA LYS A 58 26.17 15.62 7.20
C LYS A 58 26.72 14.85 8.41
N GLY A 59 27.51 13.80 8.20
CA GLY A 59 28.00 12.91 9.27
C GLY A 59 26.89 12.14 9.98
N LEU A 60 25.72 12.00 9.34
CA LEU A 60 24.55 11.33 9.90
C LEU A 60 24.36 9.95 9.28
N THR A 61 23.86 9.01 10.07
CA THR A 61 23.33 7.75 9.54
C THR A 61 21.81 7.85 9.37
N ARG A 62 21.23 6.98 8.54
CA ARG A 62 19.76 6.93 8.39
C ARG A 62 19.06 6.57 9.72
N ALA A 63 19.71 5.79 10.59
CA ALA A 63 19.20 5.46 11.92
C ALA A 63 19.15 6.67 12.85
N ASP A 64 20.15 7.57 12.79
CA ASP A 64 20.16 8.81 13.56
C ASP A 64 18.98 9.71 13.16
N LEU A 65 18.72 9.79 11.85
CA LEU A 65 17.64 10.63 11.31
C LEU A 65 16.27 10.10 11.72
N ILE A 66 16.05 8.78 11.66
CA ILE A 66 14.82 8.14 12.17
C ILE A 66 14.65 8.41 13.67
N THR A 67 15.73 8.26 14.45
CA THR A 67 15.70 8.50 15.90
C THR A 67 15.38 9.95 16.22
N MET A 68 15.90 10.91 15.46
CA MET A 68 15.60 12.34 15.60
C MET A 68 14.15 12.67 15.25
N THR A 69 13.62 12.11 14.15
CA THR A 69 12.26 12.40 13.67
C THR A 69 11.18 11.84 14.59
N PHE A 70 11.41 10.68 15.22
CA PHE A 70 10.41 10.02 16.08
C PHE A 70 10.72 10.09 17.58
N ARG A 71 11.71 10.91 18.00
CA ARG A 71 12.12 11.05 19.41
C ARG A 71 10.98 11.48 20.34
N HIS A 72 9.97 12.16 19.80
CA HIS A 72 8.88 12.77 20.57
C HIS A 72 7.53 12.04 20.44
N ASP A 73 7.47 10.91 19.74
CA ASP A 73 6.23 10.13 19.54
C ASP A 73 5.93 9.15 20.71
N GLY A 74 6.51 9.40 21.89
CA GLY A 74 6.36 8.60 23.11
C GLY A 74 5.31 9.13 24.05
#